data_AF-A0A9D5ERT2-F1
#
_entry.id   AF-A0A9D5ERT2-F1
#
_cell.length_a   1.000
_cell.length_b   1.000
_cell.length_c   1.000
_cell.angle_alpha   90.00
_cell.angle_beta   90.00
_cell.angle_gamma   90.00
#
_symmetry.space_group_name_H-M   'P 1'
#
loop_
_entity.id
_entity.type
_entity.pdbx_description
1 polymer ?
#
loop_
_entity_poly.entity_id
_entity_poly.type
_entity_poly.pdbx_seq_one_letter_code
_entity_poly.pdbx_strand_id
1 'polypeptide(L)'
;MRTSVRAAIVIALVAALVSTADAKLMIAPSPPAKRAIMADVVVVGKVTSIEKDLVQAAPYPGAKEKVGFQIAIVKIDTGLIGADKLKEIKVGIIPPPKLDPNVKPGGPRIGGGPRRFGVDLKEGQELMLFLAKHPSADFYMIPGGTLPVDMKGDQAKKDLESVKQVAAILADPSKALKSDKPEVRAATATIVILKHRNYPVLGGEVQEVAIGADESKLLLNSLIEGNWSQMGRRFDGPPSPLEAFQMLGLNPKDGWIEPVIVNNPGAPPVDYGAIQKDAFMKWLEGPGKDYKIKKLVPKTQK
;
A
#
# COMPACT_ATOMS: atom_id res chain seq x y z
N MET A 1 85.53 9.34 -8.99
CA MET A 1 84.93 9.79 -7.71
C MET A 1 83.54 10.29 -8.04
N ARG A 2 82.48 9.50 -7.80
CA ARG A 2 81.70 9.35 -6.54
C ARG A 2 80.70 10.50 -6.35
N THR A 3 79.48 10.09 -5.94
CA THR A 3 78.24 10.81 -5.55
C THR A 3 77.32 11.18 -6.72
N SER A 4 76.23 10.47 -7.07
CA SER A 4 75.20 9.74 -6.30
C SER A 4 74.40 10.61 -5.33
N VAL A 5 73.24 11.12 -5.76
CA VAL A 5 72.07 11.28 -4.87
C VAL A 5 70.82 10.90 -5.66
N ARG A 6 70.15 9.88 -5.15
CA ARG A 6 68.92 9.27 -5.65
C ARG A 6 67.74 10.15 -5.22
N ALA A 7 66.97 10.68 -6.16
CA ALA A 7 65.64 11.19 -5.85
C ALA A 7 64.69 9.98 -5.78
N ALA A 8 64.41 9.55 -4.54
CA ALA A 8 63.52 8.43 -4.26
C ALA A 8 62.06 8.84 -4.52
N ILE A 9 61.41 7.99 -5.30
CA ILE A 9 59.98 7.91 -5.57
C ILE A 9 59.22 7.78 -4.23
N VAL A 10 58.34 8.72 -3.91
CA VAL A 10 57.26 8.52 -2.93
C VAL A 10 55.94 8.59 -3.69
N ILE A 11 55.60 7.49 -4.35
CA ILE A 11 54.21 7.20 -4.73
C ILE A 11 53.50 6.84 -3.44
N ALA A 12 53.00 7.86 -2.74
CA ALA A 12 51.99 7.67 -1.70
C ALA A 12 50.69 7.30 -2.40
N LEU A 13 50.56 6.00 -2.67
CA LEU A 13 49.36 5.35 -3.18
C LEU A 13 48.32 5.42 -2.05
N VAL A 14 47.68 6.58 -1.92
CA VAL A 14 46.42 6.74 -1.18
C VAL A 14 45.37 6.00 -2.01
N ALA A 15 45.39 4.67 -1.90
CA ALA A 15 44.25 3.85 -2.23
C ALA A 15 43.16 4.24 -1.23
N ALA A 16 42.42 5.30 -1.57
CA ALA A 16 41.14 5.59 -0.97
C ALA A 16 40.33 4.30 -1.09
N LEU A 17 40.21 3.59 0.03
CA LEU A 17 39.21 2.55 0.25
C LEU A 17 37.86 3.24 0.13
N VAL A 18 37.40 3.42 -1.11
CA VAL A 18 36.03 3.75 -1.42
C VAL A 18 35.26 2.48 -1.07
N SER A 19 34.94 2.32 0.21
CA SER A 19 33.90 1.38 0.61
C SER A 19 32.64 1.86 -0.08
N THR A 20 32.29 1.23 -1.19
CA THR A 20 30.95 1.33 -1.76
C THR A 20 30.04 0.72 -0.71
N ALA A 21 29.56 1.55 0.22
CA ALA A 21 28.47 1.17 1.08
C ALA A 21 27.33 0.83 0.14
N ASP A 22 27.07 -0.46 -0.03
CA ASP A 22 25.92 -0.96 -0.77
C ASP A 22 24.68 -0.45 -0.05
N ALA A 23 24.23 0.74 -0.44
CA ALA A 23 22.99 1.33 0.00
C ALA A 23 21.88 0.45 -0.57
N LYS A 24 21.51 -0.57 0.18
CA LYS A 24 20.36 -1.40 -0.12
C LYS A 24 19.14 -0.50 -0.07
N LEU A 25 18.62 -0.15 -1.25
CA LEU A 25 17.37 0.56 -1.40
C LEU A 25 16.26 -0.23 -0.68
N MET A 26 15.88 0.25 0.50
CA MET A 26 14.74 -0.26 1.24
C MET A 26 13.50 0.51 0.78
N ILE A 27 12.54 -0.21 0.21
CA ILE A 27 11.24 0.39 -0.15
C ILE A 27 10.53 0.71 1.17
N ALA A 28 10.23 1.99 1.40
CA ALA A 28 9.49 2.41 2.57
C ALA A 28 8.07 1.80 2.56
N PRO A 29 7.55 1.34 3.70
CA PRO A 29 6.19 0.84 3.78
C PRO A 29 5.20 1.95 3.43
N SER A 30 4.04 1.58 2.86
CA SER A 30 2.98 2.54 2.58
C SER A 30 2.46 3.19 3.88
N PRO A 31 2.05 4.47 3.84
CA PRO A 31 1.46 5.13 5.01
C PRO A 31 0.26 4.36 5.58
N PRO A 32 0.03 4.40 6.92
CA PRO A 32 -1.10 3.74 7.58
C PRO A 32 -2.46 4.01 6.95
N ALA A 33 -2.77 5.28 6.63
CA ALA A 33 -4.02 5.66 5.98
C ALA A 33 -4.21 4.93 4.63
N LYS A 34 -3.15 4.83 3.82
CA LYS A 34 -3.19 4.12 2.53
C LYS A 34 -3.37 2.61 2.72
N ARG A 35 -2.69 2.01 3.70
CA ARG A 35 -2.86 0.60 4.08
C ARG A 35 -4.31 0.30 4.49
N ALA A 36 -4.95 1.22 5.23
CA ALA A 36 -6.33 1.09 5.66
C ALA A 36 -7.33 1.04 4.48
N ILE A 37 -7.09 1.83 3.43
CA ILE A 37 -7.93 1.81 2.21
C ILE A 37 -7.89 0.41 1.57
N MET A 38 -6.72 -0.21 1.54
CA MET A 38 -6.51 -1.51 0.89
C MET A 38 -6.99 -2.70 1.71
N ALA A 39 -7.11 -2.56 3.04
CA ALA A 39 -7.47 -3.63 3.95
C ALA A 39 -8.97 -3.98 3.88
N ASP A 40 -9.29 -5.25 4.14
CA ASP A 40 -10.67 -5.70 4.36
C ASP A 40 -11.10 -5.38 5.79
N VAL A 41 -10.17 -5.57 6.73
CA VAL A 41 -10.37 -5.36 8.16
C VAL A 41 -9.23 -4.54 8.73
N VAL A 42 -9.55 -3.55 9.57
CA VAL A 42 -8.57 -2.78 10.33
C VAL A 42 -8.98 -2.74 11.80
N VAL A 43 -8.06 -3.14 12.67
CA VAL A 43 -8.28 -3.24 14.12
C VAL A 43 -7.09 -2.69 14.89
N VAL A 44 -7.36 -2.17 16.08
CA VAL A 44 -6.37 -2.00 17.15
C VAL A 44 -6.63 -3.09 18.18
N GLY A 45 -5.60 -3.82 18.56
CA GLY A 45 -5.75 -4.92 19.51
C GLY A 45 -4.45 -5.47 20.05
N LYS A 46 -4.58 -6.43 20.95
CA LYS A 46 -3.48 -7.08 21.66
C LYS A 46 -3.41 -8.56 21.31
N VAL A 47 -2.22 -9.04 20.97
CA VAL A 47 -1.96 -10.47 20.77
C VAL A 47 -2.07 -11.17 22.13
N THR A 48 -3.06 -12.02 22.31
CA THR A 48 -3.32 -12.73 23.59
C THR A 48 -2.62 -14.06 23.66
N SER A 49 -2.52 -14.78 22.54
CA SER A 49 -1.87 -16.09 22.48
C SER A 49 -1.44 -16.43 21.05
N ILE A 50 -0.47 -17.32 20.93
CA ILE A 50 -0.06 -17.89 19.65
C ILE A 50 -0.31 -19.40 19.68
N GLU A 51 -1.12 -19.89 18.74
CA GLU A 51 -1.40 -21.32 18.61
C GLU A 51 -0.10 -22.07 18.24
N LYS A 52 0.12 -23.21 18.91
CA LYS A 52 1.31 -24.06 18.69
C LYS A 52 1.19 -24.87 17.40
N ASP A 53 -0.02 -25.27 17.05
CA ASP A 53 -0.30 -26.08 15.88
C ASP A 53 -0.40 -25.20 14.63
N LEU A 54 0.18 -25.68 13.53
CA LEU A 54 0.13 -24.96 12.27
C LEU A 54 -1.13 -25.33 11.49
N VAL A 55 -1.87 -24.31 11.05
CA VAL A 55 -3.03 -24.48 10.17
C VAL A 55 -2.56 -24.57 8.72
N GLN A 56 -2.85 -25.67 8.04
CA GLN A 56 -2.46 -25.88 6.65
C GLN A 56 -3.46 -25.21 5.70
N ALA A 57 -3.03 -24.17 4.99
CA ALA A 57 -3.87 -23.47 4.01
C ALA A 57 -3.08 -23.06 2.76
N ALA A 58 -3.79 -22.81 1.66
CA ALA A 58 -3.20 -22.32 0.42
C ALA A 58 -2.79 -20.84 0.59
N PRO A 59 -1.54 -20.44 0.35
CA PRO A 59 -1.07 -19.08 0.67
C PRO A 59 -1.68 -17.97 -0.17
N TYR A 60 -2.27 -18.30 -1.32
CA TYR A 60 -2.99 -17.40 -2.20
C TYR A 60 -4.02 -18.19 -3.04
N PRO A 61 -5.05 -17.55 -3.61
CA PRO A 61 -6.03 -18.21 -4.46
C PRO A 61 -5.35 -18.93 -5.62
N GLY A 62 -5.69 -20.22 -5.80
CA GLY A 62 -5.12 -21.05 -6.88
C GLY A 62 -3.79 -21.76 -6.56
N ALA A 63 -3.19 -21.52 -5.39
CA ALA A 63 -2.02 -22.28 -4.97
C ALA A 63 -2.39 -23.77 -4.74
N LYS A 64 -1.63 -24.68 -5.38
CA LYS A 64 -1.83 -26.13 -5.24
C LYS A 64 -1.25 -26.67 -3.92
N GLU A 65 -0.16 -26.08 -3.46
CA GLU A 65 0.52 -26.47 -2.24
C GLU A 65 -0.03 -25.67 -1.05
N LYS A 66 -0.18 -26.37 0.09
CA LYS A 66 -0.52 -25.75 1.36
C LYS A 66 0.76 -25.42 2.12
N VAL A 67 0.72 -24.32 2.86
CA VAL A 67 1.75 -23.94 3.82
C VAL A 67 1.17 -23.92 5.22
N GLY A 68 2.01 -24.18 6.21
CA GLY A 68 1.63 -24.08 7.62
C GLY A 68 1.58 -22.63 8.07
N PHE A 69 0.43 -22.18 8.53
CA PHE A 69 0.22 -20.89 9.17
C PHE A 69 0.26 -21.03 10.69
N GLN A 70 1.09 -20.24 11.34
CA GLN A 70 1.01 -20.03 12.78
C GLN A 70 -0.09 -18.99 13.05
N ILE A 71 -1.04 -19.32 13.94
CA ILE A 71 -2.18 -18.46 14.22
C ILE A 71 -1.92 -17.65 15.49
N ALA A 72 -1.96 -16.34 15.37
CA ALA A 72 -2.01 -15.43 16.51
C ALA A 72 -3.48 -15.06 16.79
N ILE A 73 -3.88 -15.17 18.06
CA ILE A 73 -5.18 -14.70 18.53
C ILE A 73 -5.01 -13.26 19.01
N VAL A 74 -5.80 -12.35 18.45
CA VAL A 74 -5.75 -10.93 18.77
C VAL A 74 -7.10 -10.51 19.35
N LYS A 75 -7.08 -10.05 20.60
CA LYS A 75 -8.24 -9.39 21.23
C LYS A 75 -8.36 -7.98 20.66
N ILE A 76 -9.55 -7.64 20.18
CA ILE A 76 -9.82 -6.35 19.57
C ILE A 76 -10.21 -5.35 20.67
N ASP A 77 -9.44 -4.27 20.77
CA ASP A 77 -9.76 -3.13 21.64
C ASP A 77 -10.57 -2.09 20.88
N THR A 78 -10.30 -1.90 19.59
CA THR A 78 -11.06 -0.99 18.72
C THR A 78 -11.14 -1.56 17.30
N GLY A 79 -12.36 -1.77 16.81
CA GLY A 79 -12.62 -2.03 15.39
C GLY A 79 -12.69 -0.71 14.61
N LEU A 80 -11.99 -0.62 13.47
CA LEU A 80 -11.98 0.59 12.63
C LEU A 80 -12.68 0.34 11.28
N ILE A 81 -12.29 -0.72 10.57
CA ILE A 81 -12.89 -1.08 9.27
C ILE A 81 -13.27 -2.55 9.33
N GLY A 82 -14.51 -2.89 8.97
CA GLY A 82 -14.97 -4.28 8.84
C GLY A 82 -14.98 -5.10 10.14
N ALA A 83 -14.82 -4.45 11.31
CA ALA A 83 -14.57 -5.12 12.59
C ALA A 83 -15.61 -4.80 13.68
N ASP A 84 -16.69 -4.10 13.37
CA ASP A 84 -17.64 -3.56 14.38
C ASP A 84 -18.29 -4.62 15.28
N LYS A 85 -18.29 -5.88 14.85
CA LYS A 85 -18.91 -7.01 15.56
C LYS A 85 -17.90 -8.04 16.07
N LEU A 86 -16.60 -7.81 15.88
CA LEU A 86 -15.55 -8.74 16.24
C LEU A 86 -14.92 -8.34 17.58
N LYS A 87 -14.91 -9.25 18.55
CA LYS A 87 -14.20 -9.08 19.83
C LYS A 87 -12.79 -9.67 19.80
N GLU A 88 -12.57 -10.61 18.91
CA GLU A 88 -11.34 -11.35 18.72
C GLU A 88 -11.18 -11.69 17.24
N ILE A 89 -9.94 -11.80 16.78
CA ILE A 89 -9.61 -12.15 15.40
C ILE A 89 -8.39 -13.08 15.35
N LYS A 90 -8.45 -14.07 14.46
CA LYS A 90 -7.33 -14.97 14.17
C LYS A 90 -6.49 -14.39 13.04
N VAL A 91 -5.19 -14.25 13.27
CA VAL A 91 -4.23 -13.71 12.31
C VAL A 91 -3.20 -14.79 11.97
N GLY A 92 -3.23 -15.26 10.73
CA GLY A 92 -2.29 -16.24 10.20
C GLY A 92 -0.98 -15.60 9.75
N ILE A 93 0.13 -16.19 10.18
CA ILE A 93 1.49 -15.80 9.83
C ILE A 93 2.21 -17.02 9.29
N ILE A 94 2.94 -16.88 8.19
CA ILE A 94 3.83 -17.94 7.71
C ILE A 94 5.12 -17.87 8.56
N PRO A 95 5.42 -18.88 9.39
CA PRO A 95 6.61 -18.85 10.21
C PRO A 95 7.85 -18.86 9.32
N PRO A 96 8.97 -18.25 9.77
CA PRO A 96 10.20 -18.28 9.02
C PRO A 96 10.63 -19.74 8.77
N PRO A 97 11.16 -20.08 7.58
CA PRO A 97 11.70 -21.41 7.35
C PRO A 97 12.78 -21.68 8.40
N LYS A 98 12.73 -22.88 9.00
CA LYS A 98 13.81 -23.32 9.88
C LYS A 98 15.10 -23.30 9.07
N LEU A 99 16.13 -22.62 9.58
CA LEU A 99 17.44 -22.63 8.96
C LEU A 99 17.91 -24.08 8.91
N ASP A 100 18.16 -24.61 7.71
CA ASP A 100 18.81 -25.90 7.57
C ASP A 100 20.22 -25.76 8.18
N PRO A 101 20.54 -26.52 9.25
CA PRO A 101 21.84 -26.43 9.92
C PRO A 101 23.03 -26.73 8.99
N ASN A 102 22.79 -27.35 7.82
CA ASN A 102 23.83 -27.67 6.85
C ASN A 102 24.12 -26.54 5.84
N VAL A 103 23.32 -25.46 5.83
CA VAL A 103 23.57 -24.32 4.93
C VAL A 103 24.72 -23.49 5.46
N LYS A 104 25.86 -23.51 4.74
CA LYS A 104 27.07 -22.75 5.11
C LYS A 104 26.76 -21.24 5.22
N PRO A 105 27.17 -20.57 6.31
CA PRO A 105 27.10 -19.12 6.44
C PRO A 105 27.79 -18.45 5.24
N GLY A 106 27.08 -17.57 4.53
CA GLY A 106 27.64 -16.78 3.41
C GLY A 106 27.32 -17.31 2.00
N GLY A 107 26.64 -18.46 1.86
CA GLY A 107 26.15 -18.91 0.55
C GLY A 107 25.04 -17.99 0.01
N PRO A 108 24.92 -17.81 -1.32
CA PRO A 108 23.74 -17.21 -1.94
C PRO A 108 22.50 -17.95 -1.43
N ARG A 109 21.60 -17.24 -0.74
CA ARG A 109 20.33 -17.83 -0.29
C ARG A 109 19.44 -18.03 -1.50
N ILE A 110 19.58 -19.17 -2.16
CA ILE A 110 18.68 -19.67 -3.20
C ILE A 110 17.39 -20.06 -2.49
N GLY A 111 16.46 -19.11 -2.32
CA GLY A 111 15.17 -19.41 -1.65
C GLY A 111 14.60 -18.32 -0.73
N GLY A 112 14.86 -17.04 -1.00
CA GLY A 112 14.17 -15.94 -0.31
C GLY A 112 15.13 -15.08 0.48
N GLY A 113 15.32 -13.85 -0.01
CA GLY A 113 16.04 -12.82 0.73
C GLY A 113 15.45 -12.61 2.14
N PRO A 114 16.24 -12.08 3.08
CA PRO A 114 15.82 -11.89 4.46
C PRO A 114 14.49 -11.14 4.53
N ARG A 115 13.46 -11.83 5.03
CA ARG A 115 12.19 -11.31 5.55
C ARG A 115 11.74 -9.98 4.93
N ARG A 116 11.67 -9.85 3.60
CA ARG A 116 11.40 -8.51 3.05
C ARG A 116 10.08 -7.93 3.58
N PHE A 117 9.12 -8.79 3.96
CA PHE A 117 7.84 -8.37 4.52
C PHE A 117 7.27 -9.28 5.63
N GLY A 118 8.08 -10.13 6.27
CA GLY A 118 7.61 -11.04 7.32
C GLY A 118 7.42 -10.33 8.65
N VAL A 119 6.22 -10.43 9.23
CA VAL A 119 5.89 -9.86 10.55
C VAL A 119 5.97 -10.97 11.59
N ASP A 120 6.63 -10.69 12.71
CA ASP A 120 6.68 -11.59 13.86
C ASP A 120 5.79 -11.01 14.96
N LEU A 121 4.67 -11.68 15.26
CA LEU A 121 3.76 -11.26 16.32
C LEU A 121 4.16 -11.92 17.63
N LYS A 122 4.12 -11.16 18.73
CA LYS A 122 4.48 -11.64 20.06
C LYS A 122 3.30 -11.50 21.00
N GLU A 123 3.14 -12.46 21.91
CA GLU A 123 2.14 -12.35 22.99
C GLU A 123 2.35 -11.06 23.80
N GLY A 124 1.25 -10.40 24.13
CA GLY A 124 1.23 -9.12 24.84
C GLY A 124 1.51 -7.90 23.96
N GLN A 125 1.81 -8.06 22.67
CA GLN A 125 2.06 -6.93 21.76
C GLN A 125 0.75 -6.25 21.36
N GLU A 126 0.73 -4.91 21.45
CA GLU A 126 -0.39 -4.06 21.06
C GLU A 126 -0.12 -3.39 19.71
N LEU A 127 -1.00 -3.63 18.74
CA LEU A 127 -0.78 -3.29 17.34
C LEU A 127 -2.05 -2.74 16.69
N MET A 128 -1.87 -1.85 15.72
CA MET A 128 -2.86 -1.60 14.67
C MET A 128 -2.55 -2.48 13.45
N LEU A 129 -3.50 -3.34 13.10
CA LEU A 129 -3.37 -4.37 12.07
C LEU A 129 -4.21 -3.99 10.84
N PHE A 130 -3.62 -4.20 9.65
CA PHE A 130 -4.26 -4.04 8.35
C PHE A 130 -4.39 -5.42 7.72
N LEU A 131 -5.61 -5.94 7.68
CA LEU A 131 -5.86 -7.35 7.48
C LEU A 131 -6.66 -7.59 6.20
N ALA A 132 -6.31 -8.69 5.51
CA ALA A 132 -7.09 -9.25 4.41
C ALA A 132 -7.65 -10.60 4.82
N LYS A 133 -8.87 -10.91 4.40
CA LYS A 133 -9.48 -12.21 4.72
C LYS A 133 -8.78 -13.33 3.92
N HIS A 134 -8.44 -14.43 4.59
CA HIS A 134 -7.88 -15.58 3.89
C HIS A 134 -8.94 -16.20 2.95
N PRO A 135 -8.60 -16.56 1.69
CA PRO A 135 -9.59 -17.02 0.72
C PRO A 135 -10.24 -18.37 1.07
N SER A 136 -9.50 -19.27 1.73
CA SER A 136 -9.93 -20.65 1.99
C SER A 136 -9.90 -21.08 3.46
N ALA A 137 -9.66 -20.16 4.40
CA ALA A 137 -9.49 -20.50 5.81
C ALA A 137 -10.13 -19.43 6.71
N ASP A 138 -10.49 -19.79 7.93
CA ASP A 138 -11.17 -18.91 8.88
C ASP A 138 -10.18 -18.11 9.73
N PHE A 139 -9.34 -17.34 9.05
CA PHE A 139 -8.43 -16.37 9.66
C PHE A 139 -8.14 -15.25 8.67
N TYR A 140 -7.47 -14.21 9.16
CA TYR A 140 -7.01 -13.07 8.38
C TYR A 140 -5.49 -13.13 8.23
N MET A 141 -4.98 -12.49 7.19
CA MET A 141 -3.54 -12.36 6.98
C MET A 141 -3.12 -10.90 7.01
N ILE A 142 -1.83 -10.67 7.30
CA ILE A 142 -1.17 -9.39 7.10
C ILE A 142 -0.54 -9.43 5.70
N PRO A 143 -1.07 -8.68 4.72
CA PRO A 143 -0.50 -8.67 3.39
C PRO A 143 0.94 -8.14 3.35
N GLY A 144 1.68 -8.53 2.31
CA GLY A 144 3.00 -7.98 2.06
C GLY A 144 2.94 -6.46 1.85
N GLY A 145 3.86 -5.72 2.48
CA GLY A 145 3.91 -4.25 2.37
C GLY A 145 2.92 -3.50 3.28
N THR A 146 2.02 -4.20 3.97
CA THR A 146 1.10 -3.61 4.96
C THR A 146 1.50 -3.99 6.38
N LEU A 147 2.70 -3.62 6.80
CA LEU A 147 3.21 -3.91 8.14
C LEU A 147 2.25 -3.39 9.22
N PRO A 148 2.14 -4.02 10.40
CA PRO A 148 1.43 -3.44 11.54
C PRO A 148 2.09 -2.13 12.01
N VAL A 149 1.33 -1.33 12.75
CA VAL A 149 1.86 -0.20 13.52
C VAL A 149 1.90 -0.62 14.99
N ASP A 150 3.07 -0.57 15.62
CA ASP A 150 3.19 -0.73 17.06
C ASP A 150 2.54 0.47 17.75
N MET A 151 1.63 0.21 18.69
CA MET A 151 0.82 1.26 19.32
C MET A 151 1.59 2.09 20.36
N LYS A 152 2.90 1.90 20.47
CA LYS A 152 3.78 2.69 21.34
C LYS A 152 4.23 3.99 20.68
N GLY A 153 4.21 5.07 21.45
CA GLY A 153 4.75 6.39 21.06
C GLY A 153 3.75 7.29 20.34
N ASP A 154 4.16 8.54 20.09
CA ASP A 154 3.26 9.58 19.57
C ASP A 154 2.98 9.46 18.07
N GLN A 155 3.89 8.87 17.30
CA GLN A 155 3.64 8.62 15.87
C GLN A 155 2.46 7.66 15.68
N ALA A 156 2.34 6.62 16.51
CA ALA A 156 1.23 5.68 16.45
C ALA A 156 -0.14 6.35 16.68
N LYS A 157 -0.20 7.39 17.51
CA LYS A 157 -1.43 8.17 17.73
C LYS A 157 -1.84 8.95 16.48
N LYS A 158 -0.88 9.61 15.82
CA LYS A 158 -1.10 10.32 14.55
C LYS A 158 -1.53 9.36 13.44
N ASP A 159 -0.87 8.20 13.37
CA ASP A 159 -1.21 7.14 12.44
C ASP A 159 -2.65 6.65 12.68
N LEU A 160 -3.02 6.40 13.94
CA LEU A 160 -4.38 6.00 14.31
C LEU A 160 -5.43 7.06 13.94
N GLU A 161 -5.16 8.34 14.16
CA GLU A 161 -6.06 9.43 13.76
C GLU A 161 -6.28 9.45 12.25
N SER A 162 -5.20 9.30 11.47
CA SER A 162 -5.29 9.24 10.00
C SER A 162 -6.13 8.04 9.53
N VAL A 163 -5.98 6.89 10.18
CA VAL A 163 -6.76 5.68 9.86
C VAL A 163 -8.22 5.84 10.27
N LYS A 164 -8.51 6.48 11.41
CA LYS A 164 -9.89 6.79 11.83
C LYS A 164 -10.61 7.70 10.84
N GLN A 165 -9.91 8.68 10.25
CA GLN A 165 -10.48 9.53 9.21
C GLN A 165 -10.86 8.71 7.97
N VAL A 166 -9.96 7.82 7.51
CA VAL A 166 -10.26 6.90 6.40
C VAL A 166 -11.44 5.98 6.73
N ALA A 167 -11.45 5.40 7.92
CA ALA A 167 -12.53 4.53 8.37
C ALA A 167 -13.89 5.23 8.39
N ALA A 168 -13.95 6.46 8.91
CA ALA A 168 -15.17 7.27 8.93
C ALA A 168 -15.66 7.59 7.51
N ILE A 169 -14.75 7.92 6.60
CA ILE A 169 -15.08 8.16 5.19
C ILE A 169 -15.63 6.91 4.52
N LEU A 170 -15.03 5.74 4.75
CA LEU A 170 -15.49 4.48 4.15
C LEU A 170 -16.81 3.98 4.75
N ALA A 171 -17.11 4.33 6.00
CA ALA A 171 -18.38 4.00 6.65
C ALA A 171 -19.55 4.86 6.13
N ASP A 172 -19.32 6.14 5.85
CA ASP A 172 -20.34 7.04 5.27
C ASP A 172 -19.72 8.02 4.25
N PRO A 173 -19.45 7.55 3.02
CA PRO A 173 -18.86 8.39 1.98
C PRO A 173 -19.79 9.53 1.59
N SER A 174 -21.11 9.30 1.64
CA SER A 174 -22.12 10.28 1.23
C SER A 174 -22.11 11.52 2.10
N LYS A 175 -21.90 11.38 3.41
CA LYS A 175 -21.75 12.52 4.32
C LYS A 175 -20.52 13.36 3.97
N ALA A 176 -19.39 12.74 3.71
CA ALA A 176 -18.14 13.46 3.44
C ALA A 176 -18.11 14.08 2.02
N LEU A 177 -18.73 13.44 1.02
CA LEU A 177 -18.92 14.01 -0.32
C LEU A 177 -19.87 15.21 -0.35
N LYS A 178 -20.70 15.40 0.68
CA LYS A 178 -21.58 16.57 0.85
C LYS A 178 -20.98 17.67 1.72
N SER A 179 -19.71 17.53 2.13
CA SER A 179 -18.99 18.57 2.85
C SER A 179 -19.00 19.88 2.06
N ASP A 180 -19.08 21.02 2.74
CA ASP A 180 -18.91 22.36 2.16
C ASP A 180 -17.48 22.60 1.67
N LYS A 181 -16.49 21.97 2.33
CA LYS A 181 -15.07 22.05 1.97
C LYS A 181 -14.71 21.18 0.76
N PRO A 182 -14.21 21.75 -0.36
CA PRO A 182 -13.81 21.00 -1.55
C PRO A 182 -12.68 20.00 -1.27
N GLU A 183 -11.76 20.32 -0.34
CA GLU A 183 -10.64 19.43 0.00
C GLU A 183 -11.14 18.13 0.64
N VAL A 184 -12.20 18.21 1.45
CA VAL A 184 -12.83 17.04 2.09
C VAL A 184 -13.55 16.18 1.05
N ARG A 185 -14.26 16.81 0.09
CA ARG A 185 -14.92 16.08 -1.00
C ARG A 185 -13.90 15.38 -1.90
N ALA A 186 -12.83 16.06 -2.28
CA ALA A 186 -11.76 15.49 -3.10
C ALA A 186 -11.02 14.35 -2.39
N ALA A 187 -10.68 14.51 -1.11
CA ALA A 187 -10.06 13.45 -0.31
C ALA A 187 -10.99 12.23 -0.20
N THR A 188 -12.29 12.47 0.00
CA THR A 188 -13.30 11.41 0.04
C THR A 188 -13.39 10.66 -1.28
N ALA A 189 -13.48 11.39 -2.40
CA ALA A 189 -13.52 10.77 -3.72
C ALA A 189 -12.27 9.94 -4.01
N THR A 190 -11.10 10.46 -3.64
CA THR A 190 -9.82 9.75 -3.75
C THR A 190 -9.87 8.42 -2.99
N ILE A 191 -10.27 8.45 -1.72
CA ILE A 191 -10.34 7.25 -0.86
C ILE A 191 -11.31 6.21 -1.44
N VAL A 192 -12.50 6.63 -1.85
CA VAL A 192 -13.54 5.73 -2.37
C VAL A 192 -13.14 5.11 -3.71
N ILE A 193 -12.59 5.91 -4.63
CA ILE A 193 -12.10 5.41 -5.92
C ILE A 193 -10.98 4.40 -5.70
N LEU A 194 -10.01 4.71 -4.83
CA LEU A 194 -8.94 3.78 -4.50
C LEU A 194 -9.49 2.49 -3.89
N LYS A 195 -10.48 2.57 -2.99
CA LYS A 195 -11.13 1.37 -2.43
C LYS A 195 -11.81 0.53 -3.51
N HIS A 196 -12.54 1.16 -4.44
CA HIS A 196 -13.22 0.46 -5.52
C HIS A 196 -12.25 -0.16 -6.53
N ARG A 197 -11.14 0.51 -6.82
CA ARG A 197 -10.13 0.05 -7.80
C ARG A 197 -9.02 -0.77 -7.17
N ASN A 198 -9.07 -1.02 -5.86
CA ASN A 198 -8.07 -1.84 -5.18
C ASN A 198 -8.20 -3.30 -5.63
N TYR A 199 -7.10 -3.86 -6.12
CA TYR A 199 -7.03 -5.28 -6.44
C TYR A 199 -6.89 -6.08 -5.14
N PRO A 200 -7.53 -7.26 -5.00
CA PRO A 200 -7.38 -8.10 -3.83
C PRO A 200 -5.91 -8.40 -3.57
N VAL A 201 -5.45 -8.04 -2.37
CA VAL A 201 -4.02 -8.06 -2.04
C VAL A 201 -3.43 -9.47 -1.99
N LEU A 202 -4.29 -10.49 -1.83
CA LEU A 202 -3.91 -11.90 -1.88
C LEU A 202 -3.97 -12.49 -3.29
N GLY A 203 -4.33 -11.69 -4.30
CA GLY A 203 -4.51 -12.14 -5.67
C GLY A 203 -5.91 -12.70 -5.94
N GLY A 204 -6.02 -13.47 -7.03
CA GLY A 204 -7.26 -14.09 -7.49
C GLY A 204 -7.93 -13.34 -8.63
N GLU A 205 -8.87 -13.99 -9.30
CA GLU A 205 -9.60 -13.34 -10.39
C GLU A 205 -10.57 -12.29 -9.85
N VAL A 206 -10.61 -11.14 -10.53
CA VAL A 206 -11.60 -10.09 -10.27
C VAL A 206 -12.47 -9.90 -11.51
N GLN A 207 -13.66 -9.35 -11.27
CA GLN A 207 -14.51 -8.80 -12.30
C GLN A 207 -14.75 -7.32 -12.04
N GLU A 208 -14.86 -6.55 -13.11
CA GLU A 208 -15.21 -5.14 -13.05
C GLU A 208 -16.73 -4.99 -13.02
N VAL A 209 -17.27 -4.34 -11.98
CA VAL A 209 -18.69 -4.06 -11.85
C VAL A 209 -18.87 -2.55 -11.78
N ALA A 210 -19.65 -1.97 -12.70
CA ALA A 210 -19.96 -0.54 -12.66
C ALA A 210 -20.73 -0.19 -11.37
N ILE A 211 -20.36 0.92 -10.72
CA ILE A 211 -21.14 1.51 -9.63
C ILE A 211 -22.27 2.39 -10.19
N GLY A 212 -23.08 2.97 -9.31
CA GLY A 212 -24.19 3.85 -9.72
C GLY A 212 -23.70 5.03 -10.57
N ALA A 213 -24.54 5.50 -11.51
CA ALA A 213 -24.19 6.62 -12.37
C ALA A 213 -24.03 7.93 -11.57
N ASP A 214 -24.97 8.20 -10.65
CA ASP A 214 -24.94 9.39 -9.80
C ASP A 214 -23.75 9.37 -8.84
N GLU A 215 -23.46 8.21 -8.26
CA GLU A 215 -22.28 8.00 -7.42
C GLU A 215 -20.98 8.21 -8.21
N SER A 216 -20.89 7.63 -9.42
CA SER A 216 -19.73 7.82 -10.29
C SER A 216 -19.51 9.29 -10.61
N LYS A 217 -20.55 9.98 -11.06
CA LYS A 217 -20.50 11.40 -11.40
C LYS A 217 -20.08 12.26 -10.20
N LEU A 218 -20.65 12.01 -9.02
CA LEU A 218 -20.31 12.73 -7.79
C LEU A 218 -18.84 12.52 -7.41
N LEU A 219 -18.33 11.29 -7.48
CA LEU A 219 -16.93 10.98 -7.18
C LEU A 219 -15.98 11.65 -8.17
N LEU A 220 -16.24 11.55 -9.48
CA LEU A 220 -15.38 12.13 -10.51
C LEU A 220 -15.34 13.66 -10.43
N ASN A 221 -16.50 14.31 -10.20
CA ASN A 221 -16.58 15.75 -10.00
C ASN A 221 -15.92 16.21 -8.70
N SER A 222 -16.00 15.42 -7.63
CA SER A 222 -15.30 15.75 -6.38
C SER A 222 -13.78 15.57 -6.54
N LEU A 223 -13.33 14.60 -7.36
CA LEU A 223 -11.91 14.34 -7.59
C LEU A 223 -11.17 15.53 -8.22
N ILE A 224 -11.83 16.26 -9.14
CA ILE A 224 -11.24 17.46 -9.77
C ILE A 224 -11.09 18.63 -8.80
N GLU A 225 -11.77 18.64 -7.66
CA GLU A 225 -11.62 19.72 -6.68
C GLU A 225 -10.29 19.63 -5.93
N GLY A 226 -9.65 18.46 -5.93
CA GLY A 226 -8.40 18.25 -5.21
C GLY A 226 -7.17 18.85 -5.88
N ASN A 227 -6.06 18.84 -5.13
CA ASN A 227 -4.74 19.17 -5.64
C ASN A 227 -4.10 17.93 -6.31
N TRP A 228 -3.89 18.00 -7.61
CA TRP A 228 -3.28 16.92 -8.40
C TRP A 228 -1.76 17.03 -8.50
N SER A 229 -1.19 18.18 -8.11
CA SER A 229 0.23 18.47 -8.22
C SER A 229 1.07 17.40 -7.51
N GLN A 230 2.14 16.97 -8.17
CA GLN A 230 3.16 16.10 -7.57
C GLN A 230 4.37 16.89 -7.08
N MET A 231 4.42 18.20 -7.34
CA MET A 231 5.53 19.04 -6.91
C MET A 231 5.56 19.13 -5.37
N GLY A 232 6.71 18.80 -4.77
CA GLY A 232 6.89 18.87 -3.32
C GLY A 232 6.11 17.82 -2.52
N ARG A 233 5.42 16.88 -3.20
CA ARG A 233 4.66 15.84 -2.51
C ARG A 233 5.62 14.82 -1.89
N ARG A 234 5.44 14.57 -0.59
CA ARG A 234 6.20 13.55 0.11
C ARG A 234 5.63 12.16 -0.16
N PHE A 235 6.49 11.15 -0.18
CA PHE A 235 6.10 9.75 -0.33
C PHE A 235 5.16 9.27 0.79
N ASP A 236 5.28 9.86 1.98
CA ASP A 236 4.47 9.55 3.16
C ASP A 236 3.13 10.32 3.23
N GLY A 237 2.84 11.15 2.23
CA GLY A 237 1.61 11.93 2.18
C GLY A 237 0.34 11.08 1.98
N PRO A 238 -0.85 11.66 2.23
CA PRO A 238 -2.11 11.00 1.93
C PRO A 238 -2.22 10.70 0.42
N PRO A 239 -3.02 9.71 0.00
CA PRO A 239 -3.26 9.42 -1.41
C PRO A 239 -3.75 10.67 -2.16
N SER A 240 -3.36 10.81 -3.43
CA SER A 240 -3.70 12.00 -4.22
C SER A 240 -4.83 11.70 -5.18
N PRO A 241 -5.56 12.75 -5.60
CA PRO A 241 -6.48 12.66 -6.71
C PRO A 241 -5.85 12.09 -7.99
N LEU A 242 -4.60 12.43 -8.30
CA LEU A 242 -3.88 11.89 -9.45
C LEU A 242 -3.70 10.37 -9.35
N GLU A 243 -3.39 9.85 -8.17
CA GLU A 243 -3.25 8.41 -7.93
C GLU A 243 -4.59 7.70 -8.12
N ALA A 244 -5.68 8.25 -7.58
CA ALA A 244 -7.03 7.72 -7.80
C ALA A 244 -7.44 7.77 -9.28
N PHE A 245 -7.10 8.85 -9.99
CA PHE A 245 -7.32 8.97 -11.44
C PHE A 245 -6.60 7.87 -12.22
N GLN A 246 -5.32 7.63 -11.94
CA GLN A 246 -4.54 6.56 -12.59
C GLN A 246 -5.18 5.18 -12.36
N MET A 247 -5.77 4.97 -11.18
CA MET A 247 -6.47 3.71 -10.86
C MET A 247 -7.80 3.52 -11.60
N LEU A 248 -8.37 4.57 -12.22
CA LEU A 248 -9.56 4.43 -13.08
C LEU A 248 -9.25 3.59 -14.32
N GLY A 249 -7.99 3.54 -14.77
CA GLY A 249 -7.57 2.76 -15.94
C GLY A 249 -8.18 3.28 -17.24
N LEU A 250 -8.39 4.60 -17.35
CA LEU A 250 -8.91 5.23 -18.55
C LEU A 250 -7.99 4.96 -19.74
N ASN A 251 -8.59 4.61 -20.87
CA ASN A 251 -7.87 4.29 -22.11
C ASN A 251 -8.63 4.85 -23.32
N PRO A 252 -8.10 4.73 -24.56
CA PRO A 252 -8.75 5.29 -25.74
C PRO A 252 -10.18 4.78 -26.00
N LYS A 253 -10.56 3.59 -25.51
CA LYS A 253 -11.94 3.08 -25.63
C LYS A 253 -12.93 3.88 -24.77
N ASP A 254 -12.43 4.54 -23.73
CA ASP A 254 -13.20 5.45 -22.88
C ASP A 254 -13.18 6.89 -23.41
N GLY A 255 -12.62 7.12 -24.61
CA GLY A 255 -12.41 8.46 -25.18
C GLY A 255 -11.32 9.27 -24.46
N TRP A 256 -10.52 8.61 -23.61
CA TRP A 256 -9.38 9.25 -22.95
C TRP A 256 -8.19 9.33 -23.90
N ILE A 257 -7.65 10.54 -24.05
CA ILE A 257 -6.43 10.81 -24.81
C ILE A 257 -5.41 11.35 -23.81
N GLU A 258 -4.36 10.56 -23.55
CA GLU A 258 -3.32 10.99 -22.61
C GLU A 258 -2.61 12.24 -23.14
N PRO A 259 -2.48 13.31 -22.33
CA PRO A 259 -1.76 14.51 -22.73
C PRO A 259 -0.30 14.20 -23.08
N VAL A 260 0.14 14.68 -24.25
CA VAL A 260 1.56 14.64 -24.62
C VAL A 260 2.29 15.75 -23.87
N ILE A 261 3.21 15.36 -23.00
CA ILE A 261 4.02 16.30 -22.20
C ILE A 261 5.40 16.40 -22.84
N VAL A 262 5.70 17.59 -23.36
CA VAL A 262 7.00 17.89 -23.99
C VAL A 262 7.86 18.66 -22.98
N ASN A 263 8.91 18.02 -22.48
CA ASN A 263 9.90 18.67 -21.65
C ASN A 263 10.99 19.28 -22.53
N ASN A 264 10.97 20.61 -22.67
CA ASN A 264 12.01 21.33 -23.38
C ASN A 264 13.29 21.41 -22.53
N PRO A 265 14.48 21.11 -23.08
CA PRO A 265 15.74 21.30 -22.36
C PRO A 265 15.87 22.72 -21.82
N GLY A 266 16.18 22.88 -20.53
CA GLY A 266 16.33 24.17 -19.86
C GLY A 266 15.03 24.83 -19.38
N ALA A 267 13.85 24.27 -19.70
CA ALA A 267 12.59 24.73 -19.13
C ALA A 267 12.44 24.25 -17.67
N PRO A 268 11.67 24.98 -16.83
CA PRO A 268 11.29 24.50 -15.50
C PRO A 268 10.56 23.15 -15.56
N PRO A 269 10.62 22.33 -14.50
CA PRO A 269 9.86 21.09 -14.43
C PRO A 269 8.37 21.33 -14.64
N VAL A 270 7.76 20.53 -15.52
CA VAL A 270 6.32 20.60 -15.79
C VAL A 270 5.54 19.91 -14.67
N ASP A 271 4.44 20.53 -14.23
CA ASP A 271 3.51 19.87 -13.30
C ASP A 271 2.61 18.89 -14.04
N TYR A 272 3.07 17.65 -14.11
CA TYR A 272 2.31 16.53 -14.68
C TYR A 272 0.89 16.44 -14.11
N GLY A 273 0.72 16.66 -12.80
CA GLY A 273 -0.57 16.54 -12.14
C GLY A 273 -1.57 17.61 -12.59
N ALA A 274 -1.11 18.85 -12.76
CA ALA A 274 -1.94 19.94 -13.26
C ALA A 274 -2.40 19.68 -14.71
N ILE A 275 -1.50 19.24 -15.59
CA ILE A 275 -1.85 18.91 -16.99
C ILE A 275 -2.87 17.79 -17.05
N GLN A 276 -2.69 16.73 -16.25
CA GLN A 276 -3.63 15.62 -16.20
C GLN A 276 -5.01 16.06 -15.69
N LYS A 277 -5.05 16.94 -14.67
CA LYS A 277 -6.31 17.50 -14.16
C LYS A 277 -7.08 18.27 -15.23
N ASP A 278 -6.41 19.16 -15.97
CA ASP A 278 -7.04 19.97 -17.01
C ASP A 278 -7.60 19.10 -18.15
N ALA A 279 -6.85 18.07 -18.56
CA ALA A 279 -7.31 17.12 -19.56
C ALA A 279 -8.48 16.27 -19.05
N PHE A 280 -8.42 15.85 -17.79
CA PHE A 280 -9.50 15.08 -17.15
C PHE A 280 -10.80 15.88 -17.02
N MET A 281 -10.72 17.17 -16.67
CA MET A 281 -11.88 18.06 -16.66
C MET A 281 -12.55 18.15 -18.04
N LYS A 282 -11.76 18.39 -19.10
CA LYS A 282 -12.28 18.41 -20.48
C LYS A 282 -12.90 17.08 -20.89
N TRP A 283 -12.28 15.96 -20.48
CA TRP A 283 -12.82 14.64 -20.75
C TRP A 283 -14.18 14.42 -20.04
N LEU A 284 -14.33 14.85 -18.78
CA LEU A 284 -15.60 14.76 -18.03
C LEU A 284 -16.73 15.60 -18.66
N GLU A 285 -16.40 16.73 -19.29
CA GLU A 285 -17.37 17.54 -20.03
C GLU A 285 -17.79 16.92 -21.37
N GLY A 286 -16.98 16.00 -21.91
CA GLY A 286 -17.18 15.37 -23.21
C GLY A 286 -17.37 13.85 -23.11
N PRO A 287 -16.44 13.02 -23.63
CA PRO A 287 -16.61 11.56 -23.67
C PRO A 287 -16.83 10.89 -22.31
N GLY A 288 -16.30 11.48 -21.24
CA GLY A 288 -16.38 10.96 -19.88
C GLY A 288 -17.65 11.30 -19.11
N LYS A 289 -18.57 12.10 -19.67
CA LYS A 289 -19.75 12.62 -18.95
C LYS A 289 -20.65 11.52 -18.36
N ASP A 290 -20.70 10.37 -19.03
CA ASP A 290 -21.52 9.19 -18.66
C ASP A 290 -20.65 8.04 -18.14
N TYR A 291 -19.36 8.29 -17.88
CA TYR A 291 -18.45 7.26 -17.40
C TYR A 291 -18.87 6.74 -16.03
N LYS A 292 -18.91 5.41 -15.89
CA LYS A 292 -19.19 4.73 -14.63
C LYS A 292 -17.91 4.14 -14.09
N ILE A 293 -17.55 4.52 -12.87
CA ILE A 293 -16.44 3.91 -12.16
C ILE A 293 -16.75 2.44 -11.98
N LYS A 294 -15.76 1.58 -12.25
CA LYS A 294 -15.92 0.15 -12.09
C LYS A 294 -15.23 -0.30 -10.80
N LYS A 295 -15.94 -0.90 -9.87
CA LYS A 295 -15.31 -1.56 -8.72
C LYS A 295 -14.79 -2.94 -9.10
N LEU A 296 -13.65 -3.33 -8.55
CA LEU A 296 -13.12 -4.67 -8.64
C LEU A 296 -13.78 -5.54 -7.58
N VAL A 297 -14.44 -6.62 -8.01
CA VAL A 297 -15.07 -7.60 -7.11
C VAL A 297 -14.40 -8.95 -7.34
N PRO A 298 -13.95 -9.66 -6.30
CA PRO A 298 -13.44 -11.02 -6.45
C PRO A 298 -14.48 -11.91 -7.13
N LYS A 299 -14.07 -12.68 -8.14
CA LYS A 299 -14.93 -13.73 -8.68
C LYS A 299 -15.00 -14.86 -7.65
N THR A 300 -16.22 -15.28 -7.31
CA THR A 300 -16.40 -16.50 -6.52
C THR A 300 -15.82 -17.66 -7.32
N GLN A 301 -14.75 -18.28 -6.80
CA GLN A 301 -14.25 -19.52 -7.37
C GLN A 301 -15.35 -20.57 -7.20
N LYS A 302 -15.84 -21.10 -8.32
CA LYS A 302 -16.79 -22.22 -8.35
C LYS A 302 -16.08 -23.53 -8.02
#